data_AF-A0A917P9H2-F1
#
_entry.id   AF-A0A917P9H2-F1
#
_cell.length_a   1.000
_cell.length_b   1.000
_cell.length_c   1.000
_cell.angle_alpha   90.00
_cell.angle_beta   90.00
_cell.angle_gamma   90.00
#
_symmetry.space_group_name_H-M   'P 1'
#
loop_
_entity.id
_entity.type
_entity.pdbx_description
1 polymer ?
#
loop_
_entity_poly.entity_id
_entity_poly.type
_entity_poly.pdbx_seq_one_letter_code
_entity_poly.pdbx_strand_id
1 'polypeptide(L)'
;MSNKQGKRYSEEFKRDAVALARSSGKTVTEVARDLGVSPEGLRSWVKQDKADRGEGGPGDLTSAEHEELRRLRRQNLEQQKTIEVLKKATAFFARESDR
;
A
#
# COMPACT_ATOMS: atom_id res chain seq x y z
N MET A 1 16.27 -14.49 -7.17
CA MET A 1 15.29 -14.83 -6.11
C MET A 1 13.92 -14.93 -6.76
N SER A 2 13.25 -16.08 -6.66
CA SER A 2 11.99 -16.32 -7.39
C SER A 2 10.87 -15.47 -6.77
N ASN A 3 10.34 -14.51 -7.54
CA ASN A 3 9.18 -13.73 -7.16
C ASN A 3 7.95 -14.64 -7.19
N LYS A 4 7.68 -15.31 -6.07
CA LYS A 4 6.55 -16.23 -5.90
C LYS A 4 5.28 -15.38 -5.94
N GLN A 5 4.69 -15.23 -7.13
CA GLN A 5 3.45 -14.49 -7.31
C GLN A 5 2.40 -15.07 -6.35
N GLY A 6 2.07 -14.30 -5.32
CA GLY A 6 1.09 -14.70 -4.32
C GLY A 6 -0.28 -14.89 -4.94
N LYS A 7 -1.04 -15.86 -4.45
CA LYS A 7 -2.43 -16.08 -4.84
C LYS A 7 -3.22 -14.79 -4.53
N ARG A 8 -3.87 -14.22 -5.55
CA ARG A 8 -4.72 -13.03 -5.36
C ARG A 8 -6.05 -13.49 -4.78
N TYR A 9 -6.39 -12.97 -3.61
CA TYR A 9 -7.68 -13.17 -2.97
C TYR A 9 -8.58 -11.96 -3.24
N SER A 10 -9.89 -12.18 -3.39
CA SER A 10 -10.85 -11.09 -3.48
C SER A 10 -10.91 -10.30 -2.17
N GLU A 11 -11.30 -9.03 -2.24
CA GLU A 11 -11.45 -8.21 -1.02
C GLU A 11 -12.55 -8.75 -0.11
N GLU A 12 -13.62 -9.29 -0.66
CA GLU A 12 -14.67 -9.99 0.09
C GLU A 12 -14.10 -11.17 0.89
N PHE A 13 -13.32 -12.03 0.25
CA PHE A 13 -12.69 -13.17 0.93
C PHE A 13 -11.76 -12.70 2.05
N LYS A 14 -10.96 -11.65 1.82
CA LYS A 14 -10.08 -11.10 2.87
C LYS A 14 -10.88 -10.56 4.04
N ARG A 15 -11.97 -9.84 3.78
CA ARG A 15 -12.86 -9.29 4.80
C ARG A 15 -13.47 -10.40 5.64
N ASP A 16 -13.98 -11.46 5.00
CA ASP A 16 -14.58 -12.59 5.70
C ASP A 16 -13.53 -13.39 6.49
N ALA A 17 -12.34 -13.58 5.93
CA ALA A 17 -11.24 -14.23 6.62
C ALA A 17 -10.80 -13.47 7.87
N VAL A 18 -10.73 -12.14 7.80
CA VAL A 18 -10.45 -11.26 8.95
C VAL A 18 -11.58 -11.31 9.97
N ALA A 19 -12.84 -11.26 9.52
CA ALA A 19 -14.00 -11.37 10.40
C ALA A 19 -13.99 -12.70 11.17
N LEU A 20 -13.72 -13.82 10.48
CA LEU A 20 -13.58 -15.14 11.07
C LEU A 20 -12.40 -15.21 12.05
N ALA A 21 -11.25 -14.63 11.71
CA ALA A 21 -10.09 -14.58 12.59
C ALA A 21 -10.37 -13.83 13.90
N ARG A 22 -11.31 -12.87 13.88
CA ARG A 22 -11.70 -12.08 15.06
C ARG A 22 -12.79 -12.74 15.90
N SER A 23 -13.76 -13.41 15.26
CA SER A 23 -14.92 -13.97 15.97
C SER A 23 -14.75 -15.42 16.42
N SER A 24 -13.88 -16.19 15.77
CA SER A 24 -13.80 -17.65 15.99
C SER A 24 -13.17 -18.10 17.31
N GLY A 25 -12.47 -17.22 18.03
CA GLY A 25 -11.67 -17.59 19.21
C GLY A 25 -10.44 -18.45 18.89
N LYS A 26 -10.24 -18.85 17.63
CA LYS A 26 -9.07 -19.57 17.14
C LYS A 26 -7.88 -18.63 16.95
N THR A 27 -6.68 -19.18 16.98
CA THR A 27 -5.48 -18.42 16.60
C THR A 27 -5.50 -18.09 15.10
N VAL A 28 -4.88 -16.98 14.71
CA VAL A 28 -4.74 -16.59 13.29
C VAL A 28 -4.09 -17.71 12.46
N THR A 29 -3.18 -18.49 13.04
CA THR A 29 -2.51 -19.60 12.36
C THR A 29 -3.48 -20.75 12.05
N GLU A 30 -4.40 -21.07 12.96
CA GLU A 30 -5.42 -22.10 12.76
C GLU A 30 -6.43 -21.67 11.69
N VAL A 31 -6.93 -20.44 11.79
CA VAL A 31 -7.84 -19.89 10.79
C VAL A 31 -7.18 -19.84 9.41
N ALA A 32 -5.91 -19.47 9.33
CA ALA A 32 -5.17 -19.49 8.08
C ALA A 32 -5.06 -20.90 7.48
N ARG A 33 -4.83 -21.92 8.32
CA ARG A 33 -4.77 -23.32 7.90
C ARG A 33 -6.13 -23.79 7.39
N ASP A 34 -7.20 -23.49 8.11
CA ASP A 34 -8.58 -23.86 7.74
C ASP A 34 -9.00 -23.23 6.41
N LEU A 35 -8.57 -21.99 6.15
CA LEU A 35 -8.86 -21.25 4.90
C LEU A 35 -7.87 -21.56 3.76
N GLY A 36 -6.80 -22.33 4.00
CA GLY A 36 -5.77 -22.61 3.00
C GLY A 36 -4.98 -21.36 2.55
N VAL A 37 -4.77 -20.40 3.46
CA VAL A 37 -4.01 -19.17 3.21
C VAL A 37 -2.71 -19.15 4.00
N SER A 38 -1.77 -18.27 3.61
CA SER A 38 -0.56 -18.06 4.41
C SER A 38 -0.92 -17.44 5.77
N PRO A 39 -0.43 -17.99 6.91
CA PRO A 39 -0.60 -17.38 8.22
C PRO A 39 -0.08 -15.95 8.32
N GLU A 40 1.02 -15.65 7.62
CA GLU A 40 1.58 -14.29 7.57
C GLU A 40 0.69 -13.35 6.77
N GLY A 41 0.10 -13.84 5.67
CA GLY A 41 -0.87 -13.08 4.88
C GLY A 41 -2.11 -12.72 5.70
N LEU A 42 -2.67 -13.69 6.43
CA LEU A 42 -3.83 -13.43 7.27
C LEU A 42 -3.49 -12.48 8.44
N ARG A 43 -2.31 -12.62 9.08
CA ARG A 43 -1.86 -11.65 10.10
C ARG A 43 -1.75 -10.24 9.54
N SER A 44 -1.24 -10.09 8.32
CA SER A 44 -1.14 -8.78 7.64
C SER A 44 -2.53 -8.18 7.42
N TRP A 45 -3.51 -8.96 6.95
CA TRP A 45 -4.89 -8.47 6.79
C TRP A 45 -5.53 -8.08 8.12
N VAL A 46 -5.35 -8.88 9.17
CA VAL A 46 -5.85 -8.54 10.51
C VAL A 46 -5.18 -7.28 11.07
N LYS A 47 -3.88 -7.10 10.81
CA LYS A 47 -3.15 -5.88 11.19
C LYS A 47 -3.69 -4.66 10.45
N GLN A 48 -3.93 -4.79 9.14
CA GLN A 48 -4.51 -3.70 8.34
C GLN A 48 -5.93 -3.35 8.81
N ASP A 49 -6.78 -4.34 9.10
CA ASP A 49 -8.13 -4.10 9.65
C ASP A 49 -8.08 -3.37 11.00
N LYS A 50 -7.11 -3.70 11.87
CA LYS A 50 -6.90 -2.96 13.11
C LYS A 50 -6.51 -1.50 12.85
N ALA A 51 -5.56 -1.26 11.93
CA ALA A 51 -5.18 0.09 11.55
C ALA A 51 -6.39 0.88 11.00
N ASP A 52 -7.14 0.29 10.08
CA ASP A 52 -8.32 0.89 9.44
C ASP A 52 -9.45 1.21 10.44
N ARG A 53 -9.49 0.49 11.58
CA ARG A 53 -10.44 0.72 12.68
C ARG A 53 -9.92 1.66 13.78
N GLY A 54 -8.72 2.22 13.62
CA GLY A 54 -8.07 3.09 14.62
C GLY A 54 -7.50 2.33 15.83
N GLU A 55 -7.38 1.01 15.74
CA GLU A 55 -6.81 0.11 16.75
C GLU A 55 -5.37 -0.32 16.39
N GLY A 56 -4.76 0.33 15.41
CA GLY A 56 -3.40 0.07 14.94
C GLY A 56 -2.32 0.52 15.93
N GLY A 57 -1.10 0.01 15.76
CA GLY A 57 0.06 0.46 16.52
C GLY A 57 0.60 1.80 16.00
N PRO A 58 1.52 2.45 16.75
CA PRO A 58 2.20 3.65 16.28
C PRO A 58 2.87 3.43 14.92
N GLY A 59 2.54 4.27 13.95
CA GLY A 59 3.09 4.20 12.59
C GLY A 59 2.38 3.21 11.65
N ASP A 60 1.35 2.50 12.12
CA ASP A 60 0.48 1.73 11.22
C ASP A 60 -0.42 2.71 10.46
N LEU A 61 -0.33 2.66 9.13
CA LEU A 61 -1.18 3.47 8.25
C LEU A 61 -2.44 2.68 7.88
N THR A 62 -3.55 3.40 7.84
CA THR A 62 -4.78 2.92 7.24
C THR A 62 -4.61 2.68 5.74
N SER A 63 -5.49 1.88 5.17
CA SER A 63 -5.57 1.61 3.73
C SER A 63 -5.74 2.92 2.95
N ALA A 64 -6.52 3.86 3.49
CA ALA A 64 -6.74 5.18 2.92
C ALA A 64 -5.47 6.05 2.96
N GLU A 65 -4.77 6.12 4.09
CA GLU A 65 -3.49 6.85 4.20
C GLU A 65 -2.42 6.26 3.28
N HIS A 66 -2.37 4.93 3.15
CA HIS A 66 -1.50 4.26 2.20
C HIS A 66 -1.80 4.64 0.75
N GLU A 67 -3.07 4.71 0.37
CA GLU A 67 -3.48 5.14 -0.96
C GLU A 67 -3.11 6.60 -1.23
N GLU A 68 -3.39 7.46 -0.26
CA GLU A 68 -3.08 8.88 -0.34
C GLU A 68 -1.58 9.11 -0.47
N LEU A 69 -0.76 8.41 0.33
CA LEU A 69 0.69 8.47 0.23
C LEU A 69 1.19 8.04 -1.16
N ARG A 70 0.60 7.00 -1.75
CA ARG A 70 0.92 6.57 -3.12
C ARG A 70 0.50 7.62 -4.15
N ARG A 71 -0.64 8.29 -3.96
CA ARG A 71 -1.10 9.37 -4.82
C ARG A 71 -0.15 10.56 -4.76
N LEU A 72 0.19 11.02 -3.56
CA LEU A 72 1.09 12.15 -3.33
C LEU A 72 2.48 11.89 -3.88
N ARG A 73 3.04 10.69 -3.69
CA ARG A 73 4.35 10.32 -4.27
C ARG A 73 4.34 10.37 -5.80
N ARG A 74 3.26 9.92 -6.44
CA ARG A 74 3.10 10.03 -7.90
C ARG A 74 3.01 11.48 -8.36
N GLN A 75 2.23 12.30 -7.65
CA GLN A 75 2.09 13.72 -7.97
C GLN A 75 3.42 14.48 -7.80
N ASN A 76 4.15 14.21 -6.72
CA ASN A 76 5.44 14.83 -6.47
C ASN A 76 6.45 14.48 -7.56
N LEU A 77 6.50 13.21 -7.98
CA LEU A 77 7.35 12.79 -9.10
C LEU A 77 6.98 13.53 -10.40
N GLU A 78 5.70 13.69 -10.68
CA GLU A 78 5.25 14.40 -11.89
C GLU A 78 5.62 15.88 -11.85
N GLN A 79 5.40 16.54 -10.71
CA GLN A 79 5.79 17.93 -10.49
C GLN A 79 7.31 18.12 -10.65
N GLN A 80 8.12 17.20 -10.12
CA GLN A 80 9.58 17.25 -10.27
C GLN A 80 9.99 17.18 -11.74
N LYS A 81 9.37 16.29 -12.53
CA LYS A 81 9.62 16.21 -13.98
C LYS A 81 9.24 17.50 -14.69
N THR A 82 8.08 18.10 -14.37
CA THR A 82 7.68 19.39 -14.96
C THR A 82 8.69 20.48 -14.63
N ILE A 83 9.13 20.57 -13.37
CA ILE A 83 10.14 21.54 -12.94
C ILE A 83 11.45 21.35 -13.71
N GLU A 84 11.90 20.10 -13.90
CA GLU A 84 13.11 19.83 -14.67
C GLU A 84 13.00 20.27 -16.13
N VAL A 85 11.86 20.02 -16.77
CA VAL A 85 11.61 20.46 -18.15
C VAL A 85 11.63 21.98 -18.25
N LEU A 86 10.94 22.67 -17.33
CA LEU A 86 10.92 24.13 -17.29
C LEU A 86 12.33 24.72 -17.07
N LYS A 87 13.11 24.16 -16.15
CA LYS A 87 14.50 24.57 -15.92
C LYS A 87 15.36 24.43 -17.19
N LYS A 88 15.22 23.31 -17.92
CA LYS A 88 15.92 23.09 -19.19
C LYS A 88 15.50 24.11 -20.26
N ALA A 89 14.20 24.40 -20.36
CA ALA A 89 13.68 25.40 -21.29
C ALA A 89 14.22 26.80 -20.95
N THR A 90 14.15 27.23 -19.68
CA THR A 90 14.69 28.54 -19.25
C THR A 90 16.18 28.65 -19.52
N ALA A 91 16.97 27.60 -19.25
CA ALA A 91 18.40 27.58 -19.55
C ALA A 91 18.69 27.66 -21.05
N PHE A 92 17.87 27.02 -21.89
CA PHE A 92 17.96 27.13 -23.34
C PHE A 92 17.68 28.55 -23.82
N PHE A 93 16.56 29.16 -23.40
CA PHE A 93 16.19 30.51 -23.81
C PHE A 93 17.17 31.59 -23.33
N ALA A 94 17.71 31.46 -22.11
CA ALA A 94 18.74 32.37 -21.62
C ALA A 94 19.98 32.34 -22.51
N ARG A 95 20.45 31.14 -22.90
CA ARG A 95 21.60 30.99 -23.81
C ARG A 95 21.36 31.57 -25.20
N GLU A 96 20.15 31.44 -25.73
CA GLU A 96 19.81 31.98 -27.05
C GLU A 96 19.69 33.53 -27.03
N SER A 97 19.32 34.11 -25.89
CA SER A 97 19.18 35.57 -25.74
C SER A 97 20.51 36.30 -25.58
N ASP A 98 21.56 35.60 -25.15
CA ASP A 98 22.93 36.13 -25.00
C ASP A 98 23.74 36.10 -26.32
N ARG A 99 23.13 35.68 -27.43
CA ARG A 99 23.76 35.52 -28.75
C ARG A 99 23.38 36.65 -29.71
#